data_AF-A0A509EHL6-F1
#
_entry.id   AF-A0A509EHL6-F1
#
_cell.length_a   1.000
_cell.length_b   1.000
_cell.length_c   1.000
_cell.angle_alpha   90.00
_cell.angle_beta   90.00
_cell.angle_gamma   90.00
#
_symmetry.space_group_name_H-M   'P 1'
#
loop_
_entity.id
_entity.type
_entity.pdbx_description
1 polymer ?
#
loop_
_entity_poly.entity_id
_entity_poly.type
_entity_poly.pdbx_seq_one_letter_code
_entity_poly.pdbx_strand_id
1 'polypeptide(L)'
;MRRAVIEAQVPREKVVEIERLAMALAARLRYAQMVSLPVPPEQVTALARAAQVLSESRVPPPSLIRQVLQEAEKGDRTPPEEPAPDTPGLLARLGRTLRRQSGSGESH
;
A
#
# COMPACT_ATOMS: atom_id res chain seq x y z
N MET A 1 22.62 5.69 22.56
CA MET A 1 22.93 5.13 21.23
C MET A 1 22.23 6.01 20.18
N ARG A 2 22.68 7.20 19.76
CA ARG A 2 23.95 7.56 19.10
C ARG A 2 24.34 6.62 17.94
N ARG A 3 23.37 6.18 17.13
CA ARG A 3 23.65 5.55 15.83
C ARG A 3 23.90 6.68 14.81
N ALA A 4 25.14 7.17 14.84
CA ALA A 4 25.78 8.02 13.83
C ALA A 4 25.07 9.33 13.45
N VAL A 5 25.41 10.41 14.14
CA VAL A 5 25.19 11.82 13.72
C VAL A 5 25.97 12.16 12.41
N ILE A 6 26.51 11.17 11.68
CA ILE A 6 27.68 11.29 10.79
C ILE A 6 27.50 10.68 9.38
N GLU A 7 26.48 9.90 9.01
CA GLU A 7 26.47 9.25 7.66
C GLU A 7 26.11 10.14 6.45
N ALA A 8 26.02 11.45 6.68
CA ALA A 8 26.16 12.58 5.76
C ALA A 8 24.96 13.51 5.93
N GLN A 9 25.19 14.71 6.46
CA GLN A 9 24.36 15.82 6.03
C GLN A 9 24.52 15.88 4.51
N VAL A 10 23.49 15.43 3.79
CA VAL A 10 23.47 15.45 2.33
C VAL A 10 23.75 16.90 1.94
N PRO A 11 24.83 17.17 1.19
CA PRO A 11 25.15 18.54 0.80
C PRO A 11 23.93 19.18 0.15
N ARG A 12 23.72 20.49 0.37
CA ARG A 12 22.51 21.15 -0.13
C ARG A 12 22.34 20.98 -1.64
N GLU A 13 23.45 20.97 -2.37
CA GLU A 13 23.51 20.74 -3.82
C GLU A 13 23.01 19.34 -4.19
N LYS A 14 23.35 18.34 -3.36
CA LYS A 14 22.85 16.97 -3.51
C LYS A 14 21.36 16.87 -3.16
N VAL A 15 20.87 17.61 -2.16
CA VAL A 15 19.44 17.66 -1.85
C VAL A 15 18.65 18.24 -3.03
N VAL A 16 19.13 19.33 -3.62
CA VAL A 16 18.51 19.95 -4.82
C VAL A 16 18.51 18.98 -6.00
N GLU A 17 19.60 18.26 -6.22
CA GLU A 17 19.68 17.26 -7.29
C GLU A 17 18.72 16.07 -7.03
N ILE A 18 18.62 15.61 -5.79
CA ILE A 18 17.66 14.57 -5.40
C ILE A 18 16.23 15.04 -5.62
N GLU A 19 15.90 16.28 -5.25
CA GLU A 19 14.59 16.86 -5.50
C GLU A 19 14.27 16.87 -7.00
N ARG A 20 15.22 17.33 -7.83
CA ARG A 20 15.07 17.37 -9.30
C ARG A 20 14.85 15.99 -9.89
N LEU A 21 15.66 15.01 -9.49
CA LEU A 21 15.55 13.62 -9.97
C LEU A 21 14.24 12.98 -9.49
N ALA A 22 13.84 13.21 -8.24
CA ALA A 22 12.62 12.69 -7.67
C ALA A 22 11.38 13.30 -8.36
N MET A 23 11.41 14.58 -8.73
CA MET A 23 10.36 15.22 -9.52
C MET A 23 10.25 14.62 -10.93
N ALA A 24 11.37 14.41 -11.61
CA ALA A 24 11.36 13.77 -12.93
C ALA A 24 10.81 12.33 -12.87
N LEU A 25 11.22 11.57 -11.85
CA LEU A 25 10.72 10.22 -11.62
C LEU A 25 9.22 10.23 -11.28
N ALA A 26 8.77 11.12 -10.41
CA ALA A 26 7.36 11.26 -10.06
C ALA A 26 6.49 11.62 -11.27
N ALA A 27 6.95 12.52 -12.14
CA ALA A 27 6.24 12.84 -13.38
C ALA A 27 6.09 11.61 -14.28
N ARG A 28 7.16 10.82 -14.45
CA ARG A 28 7.12 9.57 -15.22
C ARG A 28 6.15 8.55 -14.63
N LEU A 29 6.23 8.33 -13.32
CA LEU A 29 5.36 7.39 -12.60
C LEU A 29 3.90 7.84 -12.64
N ARG A 30 3.65 9.15 -12.50
CA ARG A 30 2.30 9.71 -12.62
C ARG A 30 1.73 9.49 -14.01
N TYR A 31 2.52 9.73 -15.06
CA TYR A 31 2.10 9.44 -16.43
C TYR A 31 1.75 7.95 -16.59
N ALA A 32 2.62 7.05 -16.13
CA ALA A 32 2.36 5.61 -16.19
C ALA A 32 1.07 5.22 -15.46
N GLN A 33 0.81 5.75 -14.26
CA GLN A 33 -0.44 5.56 -13.53
C GLN A 33 -1.66 6.07 -14.31
N MET A 34 -1.55 7.24 -14.95
CA MET A 34 -2.64 7.86 -15.73
C MET A 34 -3.01 7.06 -16.98
N VAL A 35 -2.03 6.45 -17.65
CA VAL A 35 -2.25 5.63 -18.85
C VAL A 35 -2.27 4.13 -18.57
N SER A 36 -2.41 3.74 -17.30
CA SER A 36 -2.48 2.34 -16.85
C SER A 36 -1.31 1.47 -17.33
N LEU A 37 -0.12 2.07 -17.45
CA LEU A 37 1.11 1.33 -17.73
C LEU A 37 1.64 0.68 -16.43
N PRO A 38 2.29 -0.49 -16.54
CA PRO A 38 2.91 -1.13 -15.40
C PRO A 38 3.97 -0.22 -14.78
N VAL A 39 3.88 -0.05 -13.46
CA VAL A 39 4.82 0.73 -12.67
C VAL A 39 5.76 -0.22 -11.94
N PRO A 40 7.09 -0.18 -12.22
CA PRO A 40 8.03 -1.05 -11.53
C PRO A 40 8.13 -0.71 -10.03
N PRO A 41 8.03 -1.70 -9.13
CA PRO A 41 8.05 -1.47 -7.68
C PRO A 41 9.38 -0.87 -7.20
N GLU A 42 10.49 -1.14 -7.89
CA GLU A 42 11.80 -0.55 -7.62
C GLU A 42 11.79 0.97 -7.82
N GLN A 43 11.03 1.47 -8.80
CA GLN A 43 10.90 2.90 -9.06
C GLN A 43 10.05 3.59 -7.99
N VAL A 44 8.99 2.94 -7.51
CA VAL A 44 8.20 3.42 -6.37
C VAL A 44 9.06 3.47 -5.11
N THR A 45 9.84 2.41 -4.86
CA THR A 45 10.77 2.34 -3.73
C THR A 45 11.84 3.43 -3.81
N ALA A 46 12.40 3.68 -4.99
CA ALA A 46 13.37 4.75 -5.20
C ALA A 46 12.75 6.13 -4.92
N LEU A 47 11.52 6.36 -5.37
CA LEU A 47 10.79 7.60 -5.09
C LEU A 47 10.51 7.78 -3.59
N ALA A 48 10.11 6.71 -2.89
CA ALA A 48 9.87 6.73 -1.45
C ALA A 48 11.15 7.06 -0.67
N ARG A 49 12.29 6.46 -1.04
CA ARG A 49 13.60 6.77 -0.45
C ARG A 49 14.00 8.22 -0.71
N ALA A 50 13.78 8.74 -1.91
CA ALA A 50 14.05 10.15 -2.21
C ALA A 50 13.19 11.08 -1.34
N ALA A 51 11.89 10.79 -1.18
CA ALA A 51 11.01 11.56 -0.30
C ALA A 51 11.46 11.53 1.17
N GLN A 52 11.98 10.39 1.63
CA GLN A 52 12.58 10.25 2.96
C GLN A 52 13.81 11.15 3.11
N VAL A 53 14.75 11.12 2.16
CA VAL A 53 15.95 11.98 2.19
C VAL A 53 15.60 13.47 2.20
N LEU A 54 14.60 13.89 1.41
CA LEU A 54 14.11 15.27 1.43
C LEU A 54 13.58 15.66 2.82
N SER A 55 12.76 14.78 3.42
CA SER A 55 12.16 15.01 4.74
C SER A 55 13.21 15.08 5.85
N GLU A 56 14.19 14.17 5.83
CA GLU A 56 15.35 14.17 6.74
C GLU A 56 16.19 15.45 6.59
N SER A 57 16.26 16.00 5.38
CA SER A 57 16.92 17.28 5.05
C SER A 57 16.06 18.51 5.34
N ARG A 58 14.90 18.34 6.00
CA ARG A 58 13.90 19.40 6.28
C ARG A 58 13.32 20.09 5.03
N VAL A 59 13.41 19.44 3.88
CA VAL A 59 12.76 19.87 2.64
C VAL A 59 11.45 19.09 2.50
N PRO A 60 10.28 19.75 2.53
CA PRO A 60 9.03 19.04 2.35
C PRO A 60 8.98 18.44 0.93
N PRO A 61 8.68 17.14 0.76
CA PRO A 61 8.57 16.54 -0.56
C PRO A 61 7.51 17.28 -1.39
N PRO A 62 7.76 17.57 -2.67
CA PRO A 62 6.75 18.13 -3.58
C PRO A 62 5.43 17.36 -3.57
N SER A 63 4.31 18.06 -3.80
CA SER A 63 2.96 17.48 -3.79
C SER A 63 2.81 16.31 -4.75
N LEU A 64 3.40 16.42 -5.95
CA LEU A 64 3.38 15.36 -6.96
C LEU A 64 4.00 14.05 -6.45
N ILE A 65 5.13 14.14 -5.72
CA ILE A 65 5.78 12.96 -5.13
C ILE A 65 4.83 12.28 -4.15
N ARG A 66 4.21 13.05 -3.25
CA ARG A 66 3.26 12.50 -2.28
C ARG A 66 2.05 11.86 -2.96
N GLN A 67 1.51 12.48 -4.00
CA GLN A 67 0.38 11.93 -4.76
C GLN A 67 0.73 10.59 -5.42
N VAL A 68 1.88 10.50 -6.09
CA VAL A 68 2.31 9.27 -6.74
C VAL A 68 2.47 8.13 -5.75
N LEU A 69 3.08 8.39 -4.58
CA LEU A 69 3.26 7.40 -3.53
C LEU A 69 1.91 6.95 -2.92
N GLN A 70 1.00 7.90 -2.66
CA GLN A 70 -0.34 7.57 -2.17
C GLN A 70 -1.15 6.72 -3.15
N GLU A 71 -1.07 7.00 -4.44
CA GLU A 71 -1.74 6.18 -5.46
C GLU A 71 -1.10 4.81 -5.61
N ALA A 72 0.22 4.71 -5.47
CA ALA A 72 0.92 3.42 -5.49
C ALA A 72 0.49 2.52 -4.30
N GLU A 73 0.36 3.07 -3.10
CA GLU A 73 -0.14 2.34 -1.91
C GLU A 73 -1.59 1.85 -2.07
N LYS A 74 -2.42 2.60 -2.81
CA LYS A 74 -3.80 2.20 -3.10
C LYS A 74 -3.85 1.07 -4.13
N GLY A 75 -2.99 1.10 -5.14
CA GLY A 75 -2.91 0.06 -6.17
C GLY A 75 -2.36 -1.28 -5.66
N ASP A 76 -1.53 -1.25 -4.61
CA ASP A 76 -0.96 -2.45 -3.98
C ASP A 76 -1.92 -3.14 -2.99
N ARG A 77 -3.03 -2.48 -2.62
CA ARG A 77 -4.14 -3.18 -1.94
C ARG A 77 -4.85 -4.05 -2.95
N THR A 78 -4.35 -5.27 -3.13
CA THR A 78 -5.19 -6.38 -3.57
C THR A 78 -6.46 -6.38 -2.72
N PRO A 79 -7.66 -6.43 -3.33
CA PRO A 79 -8.87 -6.73 -2.56
C PRO A 79 -8.60 -8.00 -1.76
N PRO A 80 -9.06 -8.10 -0.49
CA PRO A 80 -9.01 -9.38 0.20
C PRO A 80 -9.68 -10.40 -0.73
N GLU A 81 -8.96 -11.48 -1.06
CA GLU A 81 -9.55 -12.62 -1.78
C GLU A 81 -10.87 -12.91 -1.10
N GLU A 82 -11.97 -12.71 -1.81
CA GLU A 82 -13.27 -13.22 -1.39
C GLU A 82 -13.04 -14.73 -1.26
N PRO A 83 -13.14 -15.30 -0.05
CA PRO A 83 -12.81 -16.70 0.14
C PRO A 83 -13.69 -17.51 -0.82
N ALA A 84 -13.03 -18.32 -1.65
CA ALA A 84 -13.69 -19.18 -2.62
C ALA A 84 -14.90 -19.89 -1.98
N PRO A 85 -16.01 -20.09 -2.70
CA PRO A 85 -17.27 -20.58 -2.15
C PRO A 85 -17.23 -22.04 -1.64
N ASP A 86 -16.04 -22.63 -1.53
CA ASP A 86 -15.82 -23.98 -1.04
C ASP A 86 -15.47 -24.01 0.45
N THR A 87 -15.95 -23.05 1.23
CA THR A 87 -15.90 -23.18 2.69
C THR A 87 -16.89 -24.27 3.11
N PRO A 88 -16.47 -25.39 3.71
CA PRO A 88 -17.37 -26.43 4.23
C PRO A 88 -18.12 -25.99 5.50
N GLY A 89 -18.42 -24.69 5.63
CA GLY A 89 -19.20 -24.11 6.72
C GLY A 89 -20.70 -24.06 6.45
N LEU A 90 -21.14 -24.13 5.18
CA LEU A 90 -22.55 -24.06 4.82
C LEU A 90 -23.30 -25.35 5.22
N LEU A 91 -22.66 -26.51 5.04
CA LEU A 91 -23.16 -27.81 5.52
C LEU A 91 -23.20 -27.88 7.06
N ALA A 92 -22.21 -27.30 7.75
CA ALA A 92 -22.20 -27.23 9.22
C ALA A 92 -23.31 -26.30 9.77
N ARG A 93 -23.71 -25.28 9.01
CA ARG A 93 -24.79 -24.36 9.37
C ARG A 93 -26.18 -24.96 9.11
N LEU A 94 -26.33 -25.75 8.05
CA LEU A 94 -27.56 -26.48 7.71
C LEU A 94 -27.82 -27.70 8.63
N GLY A 95 -26.78 -28.34 9.17
CA GLY A 95 -26.95 -29.44 10.14
C GLY A 95 -27.57 -29.01 11.48
N ARG A 96 -27.47 -27.74 11.87
CA ARG A 96 -28.02 -27.22 13.13
C ARG A 96 -29.48 -26.79 13.04
N THR A 97 -29.96 -26.44 11.85
CA THR A 97 -31.36 -25.99 11.64
C THR A 97 -32.35 -27.16 11.56
N LEU A 98 -31.89 -28.36 11.23
CA LEU A 98 -32.77 -29.54 11.15
C LEU A 98 -32.96 -30.28 12.48
N ARG A 99 -32.10 -30.07 13.49
CA ARG A 99 -32.25 -30.72 14.82
C ARG A 99 -33.22 -30.01 15.77
N ARG A 100 -33.81 -28.88 15.37
CA ARG A 100 -34.74 -28.07 16.18
C ARG A 100 -36.19 -28.11 15.67
N GLN A 101 -36.59 -29.18 14.98
CA GLN A 101 -38.00 -29.39 14.59
C GLN A 101 -38.56 -30.76 15.02
N SER A 102 -37.78 -31.60 15.70
CA SER A 102 -38.29 -32.85 16.30
C SER A 102 -38.41 -32.68 17.82
N GLY A 103 -39.42 -31.94 18.24
CA GLY A 103 -39.65 -31.68 19.66
C GLY A 103 -40.89 -30.83 19.91
N SER A 104 -42.05 -31.27 19.45
CA SER A 104 -43.32 -30.81 20.02
C SER A 104 -44.46 -31.75 19.64
N GLY A 105 -45.08 -32.31 20.68
CA GLY A 105 -46.44 -32.83 20.67
C GLY A 105 -46.56 -34.33 20.45
N GLU A 106 -46.78 -35.10 21.51
CA GLU A 106 -48.17 -35.49 21.82
C GLU A 106 -48.27 -35.96 23.27
N SER A 107 -49.12 -35.24 24.00
CA SER A 107 -49.67 -35.62 25.29
C SER A 107 -50.75 -36.68 25.08
N HIS A 108 -50.76 -37.72 25.91
CA HIS A 108 -51.99 -38.29 26.45
C HIS A 108 -51.69 -39.10 27.72
#